data_AF-A0A7V9K1R6-F1
#
_entry.id   AF-A0A7V9K1R6-F1
#
_cell.length_a   1.000
_cell.length_b   1.000
_cell.length_c   1.000
_cell.angle_alpha   90.00
_cell.angle_beta   90.00
_cell.angle_gamma   90.00
#
_symmetry.space_group_name_H-M   'P 1'
#
loop_
_entity.id
_entity.type
_entity.pdbx_description
1 polymer ?
#
loop_
_entity_poly.entity_id
_entity_poly.type
_entity_poly.pdbx_seq_one_letter_code
_entity_poly.pdbx_strand_id
1 'polypeptide(L)' 'MTKSLQFLSGGGEMGALMRAYNWESSPIGGVDLWPQSLLTTLGILLNSKFPMFLFWGPHHVCFYNEAYRPSLGNEGKHPS' A
#
# COMPACT_ATOMS: atom_id res chain seq x y z
N MET A 1 -20.42 -6.49 3.66
CA MET A 1 -20.10 -6.00 2.29
C MET A 1 -18.62 -6.19 2.10
N THR A 2 -18.20 -7.00 1.14
CA THR A 2 -16.78 -7.15 0.80
C THR A 2 -16.32 -5.87 0.10
N LYS A 3 -15.34 -5.17 0.66
CA LYS A 3 -14.75 -3.99 0.03
C LYS A 3 -13.97 -4.44 -1.21
N SER A 4 -14.38 -3.91 -2.36
CA SER A 4 -13.64 -4.09 -3.60
C SER A 4 -12.27 -3.41 -3.51
N LEU A 5 -11.20 -4.12 -3.88
CA LEU A 5 -9.84 -3.57 -3.97
C LEU A 5 -9.66 -2.63 -5.18
N GLN A 6 -10.73 -2.21 -5.86
CA GLN A 6 -10.66 -1.27 -6.97
C GLN A 6 -10.00 0.07 -6.60
N PHE A 7 -10.03 0.52 -5.34
CA PHE A 7 -9.31 1.73 -4.93
C PHE A 7 -7.78 1.58 -4.98
N LEU A 8 -7.26 0.35 -5.00
CA LEU A 8 -5.85 0.04 -5.27
C LEU A 8 -5.56 -0.10 -6.76
N SER A 9 -6.54 0.11 -7.67
CA SER A 9 -6.28 0.08 -9.11
C SER A 9 -5.31 1.20 -9.50
N GLY A 10 -4.38 0.89 -10.41
CA GLY A 10 -3.19 1.72 -10.66
C GLY A 10 -1.99 1.28 -9.82
N GLY A 11 -1.02 2.18 -9.62
CA GLY A 11 0.14 1.93 -8.76
C GLY A 11 1.23 1.02 -9.31
N GLY A 12 1.18 0.62 -10.58
CA GLY A 12 2.22 -0.21 -11.20
C GLY A 12 2.39 -1.58 -10.53
N GLU A 13 3.63 -2.03 -10.39
CA GLU A 13 3.98 -3.29 -9.72
C GLU A 13 3.60 -3.23 -8.24
N MET A 14 3.90 -2.11 -7.55
CA MET A 14 3.52 -1.93 -6.15
C MET A 14 2.01 -2.03 -5.90
N GLY A 15 1.18 -1.48 -6.80
CA GLY A 15 -0.27 -1.64 -6.71
C GLY A 15 -0.71 -3.09 -6.88
N ALA A 16 -0.07 -3.85 -7.76
CA ALA A 16 -0.34 -5.28 -7.94
C ALA A 16 0.06 -6.11 -6.72
N LEU A 17 1.24 -5.86 -6.17
CA LEU A 17 1.75 -6.54 -4.97
C LEU A 17 0.87 -6.23 -3.76
N MET A 18 0.45 -4.98 -3.57
CA MET A 18 -0.50 -4.63 -2.51
C MET A 18 -1.84 -5.35 -2.66
N ARG A 19 -2.33 -5.63 -3.88
CA ARG A 19 -3.57 -6.41 -4.07
C ARG A 19 -3.38 -7.90 -3.84
N ALA A 20 -2.19 -8.43 -4.11
CA ALA A 20 -1.86 -9.85 -3.93
C ALA A 20 -1.49 -10.19 -2.47
N TYR A 21 -1.12 -9.20 -1.66
CA TYR A 21 -0.72 -9.40 -0.28
C TYR A 21 -1.87 -9.90 0.61
N ASN A 22 -1.59 -10.90 1.45
CA ASN A 22 -2.56 -11.43 2.42
C ASN A 22 -2.72 -10.49 3.63
N TRP A 23 -3.55 -9.45 3.48
CA TRP A 23 -3.79 -8.46 4.52
C TRP A 23 -4.45 -9.01 5.79
N GLU A 24 -5.19 -10.13 5.73
CA GLU A 24 -5.80 -10.72 6.92
C GLU A 24 -4.76 -11.13 7.96
N SER A 25 -3.57 -11.52 7.51
CA SER A 25 -2.45 -11.88 8.37
C SER A 25 -1.65 -10.67 8.88
N SER A 26 -2.00 -9.45 8.45
CA SER A 26 -1.26 -8.23 8.78
C SER A 26 -1.71 -7.59 10.09
N PRO A 27 -0.86 -6.75 10.73
CA PRO A 27 -1.23 -6.03 11.94
C PRO A 27 -2.38 -5.02 11.79
N ILE A 28 -2.78 -4.68 10.56
CA ILE A 28 -3.90 -3.78 10.27
C ILE A 28 -5.17 -4.55 9.84
N GLY A 29 -5.11 -5.87 9.81
CA GLY A 29 -6.20 -6.76 9.44
C GLY A 29 -6.58 -6.70 7.96
N GLY A 30 -7.56 -7.51 7.59
CA GLY A 30 -8.10 -7.56 6.23
C GLY A 30 -8.66 -6.21 5.78
N VAL A 31 -8.66 -5.99 4.46
CA VAL A 31 -9.02 -4.70 3.86
C VAL A 31 -10.46 -4.26 4.19
N ASP A 32 -11.35 -5.21 4.48
CA ASP A 32 -12.72 -4.93 4.92
C ASP A 32 -12.75 -4.08 6.21
N LEU A 33 -11.76 -4.24 7.08
CA LEU A 33 -11.63 -3.53 8.36
C LEU A 33 -10.99 -2.13 8.21
N TRP A 34 -10.44 -1.81 7.04
CA TRP A 34 -9.71 -0.56 6.86
C TRP A 34 -10.65 0.65 6.85
N PRO A 35 -10.33 1.74 7.58
CA PRO A 35 -11.15 2.94 7.57
C PRO A 35 -11.09 3.64 6.21
N GLN A 36 -12.16 4.35 5.83
CA GLN A 36 -12.24 5.06 4.54
C GLN A 36 -11.08 6.04 4.32
N SER A 37 -10.58 6.67 5.38
CA SER A 37 -9.42 7.57 5.32
C SER A 37 -8.18 6.85 4.79
N LEU A 38 -7.88 5.64 5.27
CA LEU A 38 -6.76 4.84 4.76
C LEU A 38 -6.95 4.54 3.27
N LEU A 39 -8.15 4.11 2.85
CA LEU A 39 -8.43 3.80 1.45
C LEU A 39 -8.18 5.02 0.54
N THR A 40 -8.68 6.18 0.93
CA THR A 40 -8.48 7.43 0.19
C THR A 40 -7.00 7.81 0.11
N THR A 41 -6.28 7.73 1.23
CA THR A 41 -4.83 8.03 1.26
C THR A 41 -4.02 7.06 0.40
N LEU A 42 -4.33 5.77 0.42
CA LEU A 42 -3.67 4.77 -0.42
C LEU A 42 -3.97 5.00 -1.91
N GLY A 43 -5.19 5.43 -2.26
CA GLY A 43 -5.53 5.82 -3.63
C GLY A 43 -4.66 6.99 -4.11
N ILE A 44 -4.46 8.02 -3.28
CA ILE A 44 -3.57 9.15 -3.59
C ILE A 44 -2.11 8.68 -3.72
N LEU A 45 -1.63 7.91 -2.74
CA LEU A 45 -0.26 7.42 -2.68
C LEU A 45 0.10 6.60 -3.93
N LEU A 46 -0.75 5.64 -4.31
CA LEU A 46 -0.50 4.75 -5.45
C LEU A 46 -0.60 5.45 -6.81
N ASN A 47 -1.41 6.51 -6.92
CA ASN A 47 -1.57 7.23 -8.19
C ASN A 47 -0.58 8.41 -8.36
N SER A 48 0.19 8.74 -7.32
CA SER A 48 1.22 9.77 -7.41
C SER A 48 2.45 9.31 -8.18
N LYS A 49 3.01 10.22 -9.00
CA LYS A 49 4.33 10.05 -9.63
C LYS A 49 5.49 10.52 -8.76
N PHE A 50 5.20 11.23 -7.67
CA PHE A 50 6.21 11.62 -6.69
C PHE A 50 6.43 10.49 -5.68
N PRO A 51 7.66 10.29 -5.17
CA PRO A 51 7.93 9.33 -4.10
C PRO A 51 7.06 9.60 -2.87
N MET A 52 6.26 8.62 -2.46
CA MET A 52 5.39 8.74 -1.28
C MET A 52 5.43 7.47 -0.44
N PHE A 53 5.33 7.67 0.88
CA PHE A 53 5.13 6.61 1.86
C PHE A 53 4.15 7.05 2.96
N LEU A 54 3.60 6.09 3.69
CA LEU A 54 2.69 6.28 4.81
C LEU A 54 2.98 5.21 5.86
N PHE A 55 3.18 5.62 7.11
CA PHE A 55 3.10 4.71 8.26
C PHE A 55 1.68 4.74 8.82
N TRP A 56 1.09 3.56 9.04
CA TRP A 56 -0.27 3.44 9.53
C TRP A 56 -0.40 2.55 10.77
N GLY A 57 -1.21 3.02 11.71
CA GLY A 57 -1.58 2.27 12.91
C GLY A 57 -0.44 2.11 13.92
N PRO A 58 -0.72 1.44 15.06
CA PRO A 58 0.22 1.32 16.18
C PRO A 58 1.45 0.47 15.86
N HIS A 59 1.37 -0.38 14.83
CA HIS A 59 2.48 -1.21 14.36
C HIS A 59 3.31 -0.56 13.25
N HIS A 60 3.02 0.69 12.88
CA HIS A 60 3.71 1.43 11.82
C HIS A 60 3.82 0.64 10.51
N VAL A 61 2.72 0.07 10.04
CA VAL A 61 2.70 -0.61 8.74
C VAL A 61 3.06 0.42 7.66
N CYS A 62 4.11 0.15 6.90
CA CYS A 62 4.62 1.05 5.87
C CYS A 62 3.98 0.74 4.53
N PHE A 63 3.30 1.72 3.95
CA PHE A 63 2.85 1.73 2.58
C PHE A 63 3.73 2.67 1.78
N TYR A 64 4.06 2.31 0.55
CA TYR A 64 4.80 3.20 -0.35
C TYR A 64 4.50 2.88 -1.81
N ASN A 65 4.70 3.88 -2.66
CA ASN A 65 4.46 3.75 -4.09
C ASN A 65 5.72 3.34 -4.86
N GLU A 66 5.54 3.02 -6.14
CA GLU A 66 6.61 2.63 -7.04
C GLU A 66 7.77 3.65 -7.05
N ALA A 67 7.45 4.94 -7.11
CA ALA A 67 8.42 6.03 -7.15
C ALA A 67 9.27 6.11 -5.87
N TYR A 68 8.81 5.53 -4.75
CA TYR A 68 9.55 5.52 -3.49
C TYR A 68 10.60 4.39 -3.40
N ARG A 69 10.51 3.33 -4.22
CA ARG A 69 11.42 2.18 -4.15
C ARG A 69 12.92 2.53 -4.16
N PRO A 70 13.41 3.48 -4.99
CA PRO A 70 14.84 3.82 -5.00
C PRO A 70 15.37 4.32 -3.65
N SER A 71 14.50 4.91 -2.82
CA SER A 71 14.85 5.37 -1.46
C SER A 71 15.17 4.22 -0.51
N LEU A 72 14.82 2.97 -0.86
CA LEU A 72 15.10 1.76 -0.07
C LEU A 72 16.47 1.12 -0.43
N GLY A 73 17.28 1.80 -1.22
CA GLY A 73 18.61 1.38 -1.69
C GLY A 73 18.61 0.95 -3.16
N ASN A 74 19.81 0.83 -3.75
CA ASN A 74 20.01 0.58 -5.19
C ASN A 74 19.36 -0.70 -5.72
N GLU A 75 19.11 -1.70 -4.86
CA GLU A 75 18.39 -2.93 -5.23
C GLU A 75 16.95 -2.99 -4.69
N GLY A 76 16.54 -2.01 -3.88
CA GLY A 76 15.29 -2.02 -3.13
C GLY A 76 15.19 -3.21 -2.18
N LYS A 77 15.14 -2.98 -0.86
CA LYS A 77 14.86 -4.05 0.13
C LYS A 77 13.43 -4.62 0.05
N HIS A 78 12.74 -4.47 -1.09
CA HIS A 78 11.41 -5.04 -1.27
C HIS A 78 11.54 -6.56 -1.40
N PRO A 79 10.84 -7.35 -0.57
CA PRO A 79 10.80 -8.80 -0.76
C PRO A 79 10.31 -9.10 -2.18
N SER A 80 11.10 -9.88 -2.93
CA SER A 80 10.71 -10.44 -4.22
C SER A 80 9.72 -11.58 -4.03
#